data_AF-A0A8B7J4I4-F1
#
_entry.id   AF-A0A8B7J4I4-F1
#
_cell.length_a   1.000
_cell.length_b   1.000
_cell.length_c   1.000
_cell.angle_alpha   90.00
_cell.angle_beta   90.00
_cell.angle_gamma   90.00
#
_symmetry.space_group_name_H-M   'P 1'
#
loop_
_entity.id
_entity.type
_entity.pdbx_description
1 polymer ?
#
loop_
_entity_poly.entity_id
_entity_poly.type
_entity_poly.pdbx_seq_one_letter_code
_entity_poly.pdbx_strand_id
1 'polypeptide(L)'
;MGCCSSTAQNSKREWKPLEDHSCTDIPWLLLFILFCTGMGFICVFSIATGAAARLLLGYDSYGNICGQKNVKVEGIVNSGLDLTQKK
;
A
#
# COMPACT_ATOMS: atom_id res chain seq x y z
N MET A 1 52.31 -5.71 -49.73
CA MET A 1 51.66 -6.09 -51.01
C MET A 1 50.87 -7.35 -50.73
N GLY A 2 49.56 -7.24 -50.45
CA GLY A 2 48.48 -7.58 -51.39
C GLY A 2 47.81 -8.87 -50.88
N CYS A 3 46.50 -9.10 -50.89
CA CYS A 3 45.36 -8.37 -51.45
C CYS A 3 44.08 -8.84 -50.73
N CYS A 4 43.09 -7.95 -50.66
CA CYS A 4 41.74 -8.17 -50.15
C CYS A 4 40.95 -9.25 -50.92
N SER A 5 40.25 -10.11 -50.18
CA SER A 5 38.87 -10.54 -50.46
C SER A 5 38.40 -11.52 -49.37
N SER A 6 37.87 -10.97 -48.29
CA SER A 6 36.84 -11.68 -47.52
C SER A 6 35.61 -10.78 -47.54
N THR A 7 34.62 -11.18 -48.32
CA THR A 7 33.21 -10.81 -48.19
C THR A 7 32.72 -11.18 -46.79
N ALA A 8 33.19 -10.46 -45.77
CA ALA A 8 32.53 -10.41 -44.49
C ALA A 8 31.41 -9.41 -44.67
N GLN A 9 30.17 -9.89 -44.72
CA GLN A 9 29.00 -9.04 -44.63
C GLN A 9 29.16 -8.14 -43.42
N ASN A 10 29.58 -6.91 -43.67
CA ASN A 10 29.47 -5.82 -42.72
C ASN A 10 28.00 -5.43 -42.75
N SER A 11 27.13 -6.26 -42.15
CA SER A 11 25.90 -5.74 -41.61
C SER A 11 26.34 -4.77 -40.52
N LYS A 12 26.52 -3.50 -40.90
CA LYS A 12 26.64 -2.41 -39.94
C LYS A 12 25.46 -2.61 -38.99
N ARG A 13 25.72 -3.09 -37.78
CA ARG A 13 24.74 -3.03 -36.71
C ARG A 13 24.55 -1.55 -36.47
N GLU A 14 23.53 -0.98 -37.11
CA GLU A 14 23.12 0.39 -36.87
C GLU A 14 22.68 0.43 -35.41
N TRP A 15 23.55 0.94 -34.54
CA TRP A 15 23.27 1.05 -33.12
C TRP A 15 22.13 2.04 -32.96
N LYS A 16 20.93 1.52 -32.72
CA LYS A 16 19.71 2.28 -32.45
C LYS A 16 19.36 2.15 -30.97
N PRO A 17 20.02 2.91 -30.09
CA PRO A 17 19.85 2.79 -28.63
C PRO A 17 18.41 3.03 -28.17
N LEU A 18 17.62 3.75 -28.96
CA LEU A 18 16.22 4.03 -28.68
C LEU A 18 15.27 2.89 -29.10
N GLU A 19 15.66 2.00 -30.01
CA GLU A 19 14.84 0.84 -30.41
C GLU A 19 15.24 -0.46 -29.68
N ASP A 20 16.46 -0.56 -29.16
CA ASP A 20 16.98 -1.76 -28.49
C ASP A 20 16.75 -1.78 -26.95
N HIS A 21 15.98 -0.85 -26.40
CA HIS A 21 15.62 -0.88 -24.98
C HIS A 21 14.34 -1.70 -24.77
N SER A 22 14.44 -2.77 -23.97
CA SER A 22 13.26 -3.44 -23.41
C SER A 22 13.07 -2.99 -21.96
N CYS A 23 11.82 -3.06 -21.47
CA CYS A 23 11.50 -2.69 -20.10
C CYS A 23 12.11 -3.71 -19.12
N THR A 24 13.24 -3.35 -18.52
CA THR A 24 14.02 -4.20 -17.59
C THR A 24 13.37 -4.31 -16.20
N ASP A 25 12.37 -3.48 -15.91
CA ASP A 25 11.84 -3.30 -14.55
C ASP A 25 10.48 -3.95 -14.29
N ILE A 26 9.97 -4.75 -15.23
CA ILE A 26 8.70 -5.50 -15.05
C ILE A 26 8.69 -6.35 -13.76
N PRO A 27 9.69 -7.20 -13.46
CA PRO A 27 9.65 -8.00 -12.24
C PRO A 27 9.74 -7.15 -10.97
N TRP A 28 10.51 -6.05 -10.99
CA TRP A 28 10.61 -5.12 -9.86
C TRP A 28 9.32 -4.33 -9.64
N LEU A 29 8.64 -3.94 -10.71
CA LEU A 29 7.34 -3.29 -10.65
C LEU A 29 6.29 -4.22 -10.04
N LEU A 30 6.28 -5.51 -10.42
CA LEU A 30 5.36 -6.50 -9.84
C LEU A 30 5.59 -6.69 -8.34
N LEU A 31 6.85 -6.76 -7.89
CA LEU A 31 7.21 -6.83 -6.47
C LEU A 31 6.75 -5.58 -5.72
N PHE A 32 6.95 -4.39 -6.31
CA PHE A 32 6.51 -3.14 -5.71
C PHE A 32 4.99 -3.09 -5.55
N ILE A 33 4.23 -3.48 -6.58
CA ILE A 33 2.77 -3.54 -6.52
C ILE A 33 2.31 -4.52 -5.44
N LEU A 34 2.89 -5.72 -5.38
CA LEU A 34 2.58 -6.71 -4.35
C LEU A 34 2.82 -6.16 -2.94
N PHE A 35 3.95 -5.48 -2.73
CA PHE A 35 4.27 -4.84 -1.46
C PHE A 35 3.24 -3.75 -1.10
N CYS A 36 2.91 -2.86 -2.04
CA CYS A 36 1.90 -1.82 -1.81
C CYS A 36 0.53 -2.40 -1.49
N THR A 37 0.12 -3.46 -2.19
CA THR A 37 -1.11 -4.18 -1.89
C THR A 37 -1.07 -4.77 -0.47
N GLY A 38 0.02 -5.44 -0.08
CA GLY A 38 0.20 -5.97 1.28
C GLY A 38 0.11 -4.89 2.36
N MET A 39 0.77 -3.75 2.16
CA MET A 39 0.68 -2.59 3.06
C MET A 39 -0.73 -2.02 3.13
N GLY A 40 -1.42 -1.92 1.99
CA GLY A 40 -2.82 -1.49 1.93
C GLY A 40 -3.74 -2.41 2.74
N PHE A 41 -3.55 -3.72 2.63
CA PHE A 41 -4.29 -4.71 3.42
C PHE A 41 -4.05 -4.53 4.92
N ILE A 42 -2.79 -4.42 5.36
CA ILE A 42 -2.46 -4.23 6.78
C ILE A 42 -3.08 -2.94 7.32
N CYS A 43 -3.03 -1.86 6.54
CA CYS A 43 -3.62 -0.57 6.91
C CYS A 43 -5.14 -0.68 7.11
N VAL A 44 -5.87 -1.21 6.12
CA VAL A 44 -7.32 -1.39 6.20
C VAL A 44 -7.71 -2.32 7.34
N PHE A 45 -7.00 -3.44 7.51
CA PHE A 45 -7.23 -4.36 8.61
C PHE A 45 -7.09 -3.66 9.97
N SER A 46 -6.01 -2.90 10.16
CA SER A 46 -5.74 -2.18 11.40
C SER A 46 -6.82 -1.13 11.72
N ILE A 47 -7.37 -0.47 10.71
CA ILE A 47 -8.47 0.49 10.88
C ILE A 47 -9.78 -0.23 11.24
N ALA A 48 -10.08 -1.33 10.55
CA ALA A 48 -11.35 -2.04 10.71
C ALA A 48 -11.44 -2.84 12.03
N THR A 49 -10.36 -3.50 12.42
CA THR A 49 -10.33 -4.31 13.66
C THR A 49 -9.81 -3.51 14.86
N GLY A 50 -9.05 -2.44 14.61
CA GLY A 50 -8.59 -1.55 15.65
C GLY A 50 -9.68 -0.61 16.15
N ALA A 51 -9.51 -0.08 17.35
CA ALA A 51 -10.37 0.98 17.88
C ALA A 51 -10.00 2.35 17.27
N ALA A 52 -9.91 2.45 15.94
CA ALA A 52 -9.47 3.64 15.21
C ALA A 52 -10.34 4.87 15.52
N ALA A 53 -11.61 4.66 15.88
CA ALA A 53 -12.50 5.70 16.35
C ALA A 53 -11.92 6.54 17.51
N ARG A 54 -11.10 5.94 18.39
CA ARG A 54 -10.44 6.64 19.51
C ARG A 54 -9.35 7.62 19.07
N LEU A 55 -8.87 7.52 17.83
CA LEU A 55 -7.91 8.48 17.27
C LEU A 55 -8.61 9.75 16.77
N LEU A 56 -9.87 9.63 16.35
CA LEU A 56 -10.64 10.74 15.78
C LEU A 56 -11.59 11.39 16.78
N LEU A 57 -12.10 10.61 17.75
CA LEU A 57 -13.12 11.01 18.70
C LEU A 57 -12.57 10.89 20.13
N GLY A 58 -12.96 11.86 20.96
CA GLY A 58 -12.67 11.81 22.40
C GLY A 58 -13.37 10.65 23.08
N TYR A 59 -12.74 10.12 24.13
CA TYR A 59 -13.32 9.08 24.98
C TYR A 59 -13.16 9.44 26.47
N ASP A 60 -14.08 8.95 27.31
CA ASP A 60 -14.05 9.17 28.76
C ASP A 60 -13.23 8.10 29.51
N SER A 61 -13.07 8.25 30.83
CA SER A 61 -12.37 7.27 31.68
C SER A 61 -13.03 5.88 31.73
N TYR A 62 -14.29 5.76 31.31
CA TYR A 62 -15.03 4.50 31.23
C TYR A 62 -14.96 3.86 29.84
N GLY A 63 -14.25 4.50 28.90
CA GLY A 63 -14.03 4.01 27.54
C GLY A 63 -15.17 4.29 26.56
N ASN A 64 -16.13 5.16 26.92
CA ASN A 64 -17.20 5.58 26.01
C ASN A 64 -16.65 6.62 25.02
N ILE A 65 -16.83 6.40 23.73
CA ILE A 65 -16.44 7.30 22.66
C ILE A 65 -17.62 8.22 22.30
N CYS A 66 -17.35 9.52 22.12
CA CYS A 66 -18.34 10.51 21.69
C CYS A 66 -18.89 10.22 20.29
N GLY A 67 -20.13 10.64 20.01
CA GLY A 67 -20.75 10.55 18.69
C GLY A 67 -21.09 9.14 18.20
N GLN A 68 -21.04 8.12 19.07
CA GLN A 68 -21.39 6.74 18.72
C GLN A 68 -22.04 5.98 19.87
N LYS A 69 -22.63 4.83 19.54
CA LYS A 69 -23.16 3.87 20.50
C LYS A 69 -22.05 2.95 21.00
N ASN A 70 -21.79 2.96 22.30
CA ASN A 70 -20.71 2.17 22.91
C ASN A 70 -21.19 0.80 23.37
N VAL A 71 -20.27 -0.18 23.37
CA VAL A 71 -20.53 -1.53 23.87
C VAL A 71 -20.30 -1.58 25.38
N LYS A 72 -21.23 -2.23 26.10
CA LYS A 72 -21.15 -2.40 27.55
C LYS A 72 -20.01 -3.33 27.94
N VAL A 73 -19.19 -2.90 28.89
CA VAL A 73 -18.19 -3.76 29.54
C VAL A 73 -18.76 -4.25 30.86
N GLU A 74 -18.72 -5.57 31.08
CA GLU A 74 -19.21 -6.20 32.30
C GLU A 74 -18.50 -5.66 33.55
N GLY A 75 -19.23 -5.47 34.64
CA GLY A 75 -18.69 -4.97 35.92
C GLY A 75 -18.48 -3.45 35.99
N ILE A 76 -18.61 -2.70 34.89
CA ILE A 76 -18.45 -1.23 34.89
C ILE A 76 -19.80 -0.56 34.63
N VAL A 77 -20.41 0.04 35.66
CA VAL A 77 -21.76 0.63 35.58
C VAL A 77 -21.88 1.76 34.55
N ASN A 78 -20.83 2.56 34.36
CA ASN A 78 -20.86 3.73 33.46
C ASN A 78 -20.35 3.48 32.04
N SER A 79 -19.94 2.25 31.68
CA SER A 79 -19.54 1.90 30.31
C SER A 79 -20.76 1.62 29.40
N GLY A 80 -20.57 1.61 28.08
CA GLY A 80 -21.60 1.25 27.10
C GLY A 80 -22.72 2.27 26.92
N LEU A 81 -22.46 3.54 27.21
CA LEU A 81 -23.44 4.61 27.04
C LEU A 81 -23.60 4.97 25.55
N ASP A 82 -24.82 5.31 25.15
CA ASP A 82 -25.08 5.87 23.83
C ASP A 82 -24.76 7.37 23.84
N LEU A 83 -23.65 7.74 23.19
CA LEU A 83 -23.17 9.11 23.09
C LEU A 83 -23.39 9.70 21.69
N THR A 84 -24.25 9.12 20.87
CA THR A 84 -24.49 9.56 19.48
C THR A 84 -24.90 11.04 19.37
N GLN A 85 -25.60 11.57 20.39
CA GLN A 85 -26.04 12.97 20.45
C GLN A 85 -25.03 13.93 21.13
N LYS A 86 -23.88 13.42 21.57
CA LYS A 86 -22.83 14.20 22.24
C LYS A 86 -21.56 14.18 21.39
N LYS A 87 -21.29 15.29 20.72
CA LYS A 87 -20.16 15.47 19.80
C LYS A 87 -19.03 16.25 20.46
#